data_AF-A0A1I7VYN0-F1
#
_entry.id   AF-A0A1I7VYN0-F1
#
_cell.length_a   1.000
_cell.length_b   1.000
_cell.length_c   1.000
_cell.angle_alpha   90.00
_cell.angle_beta   90.00
_cell.angle_gamma   90.00
#
_symmetry.space_group_name_H-M   'P 1'
#
loop_
_entity.id
_entity.type
_entity.pdbx_description
1 polymer ?
#
loop_
_entity_poly.entity_id
_entity_poly.type
_entity_poly.pdbx_seq_one_letter_code
_entity_poly.pdbx_strand_id
1 'polypeptide(L)'
;MPPKNANKYAKTNYSSPISLIDTYSSRRRPIVNNTFEDIKCTELRKLPENESAKKFEQINFHEINERVENLRKKLEKTMNDLPNQSPKKSFDSENEKAELIRESRKLAGACKTMLTEMHDVGSDNYWSQIINEVLVAAEGVTQITERMIQKSNSIFQAQLMAAKTEQMLKSLLEVLQSMEEMQTKDGDNMKLLTARSTTLTANVRQLLSTVPYA
;
A
#
# COMPACT_ATOMS: atom_id res chain seq x y z
N MET A 1 24.88 56.26 -53.38
CA MET A 1 23.55 56.55 -52.78
C MET A 1 22.81 55.24 -52.55
N PRO A 2 22.34 54.95 -51.31
CA PRO A 2 21.38 53.87 -50.99
C PRO A 2 19.93 54.37 -51.27
N PRO A 3 18.79 53.71 -50.90
CA PRO A 3 18.54 52.51 -50.07
C PRO A 3 17.54 51.50 -50.74
N LYS A 4 17.08 50.35 -50.20
CA LYS A 4 16.25 50.14 -48.99
C LYS A 4 16.11 48.64 -48.62
N ASN A 5 16.24 48.41 -47.32
CA ASN A 5 15.74 47.36 -46.42
C ASN A 5 14.70 46.34 -46.92
N ALA A 6 14.94 45.07 -46.58
CA ALA A 6 13.95 44.24 -45.88
C ALA A 6 14.66 43.22 -44.97
N ASN A 7 14.60 43.49 -43.66
CA ASN A 7 14.99 42.58 -42.58
C ASN A 7 14.13 41.30 -42.61
N LYS A 8 14.77 40.13 -42.63
CA LYS A 8 14.16 38.88 -42.14
C LYS A 8 14.93 38.43 -40.91
N TYR A 9 14.38 38.72 -39.74
CA TYR A 9 14.86 38.21 -38.46
C TYR A 9 14.60 36.71 -38.39
N ALA A 10 15.68 35.93 -38.29
CA ALA A 10 15.61 34.55 -37.83
C ALA A 10 15.24 34.56 -36.34
N LYS A 11 14.16 33.86 -35.98
CA LYS A 11 13.83 33.54 -34.59
C LYS A 11 14.91 32.59 -34.06
N THR A 12 15.90 33.12 -33.34
CA THR A 12 16.70 32.32 -32.42
C THR A 12 15.83 32.03 -31.21
N ASN A 13 15.48 30.75 -31.00
CA ASN A 13 14.92 30.28 -29.75
C ASN A 13 15.99 30.50 -28.67
N TYR A 14 15.84 31.56 -27.89
CA TYR A 14 16.57 31.72 -26.63
C TYR A 14 16.16 30.56 -25.72
N SER A 15 17.04 29.57 -25.59
CA SER A 15 16.99 28.63 -24.47
C SER A 15 17.23 29.44 -23.21
N SER A 16 16.18 29.67 -22.44
CA SER A 16 16.32 30.20 -21.08
C SER A 16 17.33 29.35 -20.30
N PRO A 17 18.24 29.94 -19.51
CA PRO A 17 19.13 29.17 -18.66
C PRO A 17 18.27 28.44 -17.63
N ILE A 18 18.36 27.10 -17.63
CA ILE A 18 17.70 26.24 -16.65
C ILE A 18 18.12 26.72 -15.27
N SER A 19 17.15 27.17 -14.47
CA SER A 19 17.42 27.63 -13.11
C SER A 19 18.00 26.49 -12.29
N LEU A 20 19.00 26.76 -11.44
CA LEU A 20 19.53 25.81 -10.46
C LEU A 20 18.43 25.21 -9.58
N ILE A 21 17.31 25.93 -9.41
CA ILE A 21 16.12 25.49 -8.68
C ILE A 21 15.36 24.39 -9.44
N ASP A 22 15.31 24.45 -10.78
CA ASP A 22 14.64 23.43 -11.60
C ASP A 22 15.41 22.10 -11.59
N THR A 23 16.74 22.17 -11.51
CA THR A 23 17.62 20.99 -11.36
C THR A 23 17.40 20.28 -10.02
N TYR A 24 17.10 21.03 -8.95
CA TYR A 24 16.78 20.46 -7.63
C TYR A 24 15.34 19.95 -7.53
N SER A 25 14.38 20.58 -8.22
CA SER A 25 12.98 20.15 -8.27
C SER A 25 12.80 18.79 -8.93
N SER A 26 13.61 18.51 -9.97
CA SER A 26 13.53 17.25 -10.73
C SER A 26 14.06 16.03 -9.97
N ARG A 27 14.95 16.20 -8.98
CA ARG A 27 15.48 15.09 -8.16
C ARG A 27 14.51 14.58 -7.08
N ARG A 28 13.41 15.29 -6.81
CA ARG A 28 12.40 14.88 -5.82
C ARG A 28 11.25 14.07 -6.39
N ARG A 29 11.21 13.83 -7.71
CA ARG A 29 10.36 12.77 -8.26
C ARG A 29 11.23 11.54 -8.44
N PRO A 30 11.13 10.52 -7.58
CA PRO A 30 11.64 9.23 -7.97
C PRO A 30 10.86 8.83 -9.23
N ILE A 31 11.57 8.72 -10.36
CA ILE A 31 11.10 7.96 -11.51
C ILE A 31 11.16 6.50 -11.04
N VAL A 32 10.20 6.13 -10.19
CA VAL A 32 9.90 4.73 -9.95
C VAL A 32 9.33 4.28 -11.28
N ASN A 33 10.07 3.43 -12.00
CA ASN A 33 9.49 2.67 -13.09
C ASN A 33 8.26 1.97 -12.51
N ASN A 34 7.08 2.50 -12.86
CA ASN A 34 5.78 2.02 -12.44
C ASN A 34 5.51 0.71 -13.17
N THR A 35 6.23 -0.35 -12.82
CA THR A 35 5.85 -1.73 -13.15
C THR A 35 5.03 -2.27 -11.99
N PHE A 36 4.06 -1.48 -11.52
CA PHE A 36 2.85 -2.00 -10.92
C PHE A 36 1.94 -2.37 -12.09
N GLU A 37 2.39 -3.31 -12.94
CA GLU A 37 1.48 -3.90 -13.91
C GLU A 37 0.34 -4.54 -13.14
N ASP A 38 -0.87 -4.28 -13.62
CA ASP A 38 -2.11 -4.90 -13.17
C ASP A 38 -1.89 -6.40 -13.04
N ILE A 39 -1.62 -6.87 -11.82
CA ILE A 39 -1.84 -8.27 -11.50
C ILE A 39 -3.35 -8.42 -11.55
N LYS A 40 -3.82 -8.86 -12.72
CA LYS A 40 -5.10 -9.50 -12.87
C LYS A 40 -5.04 -10.71 -11.93
N CYS A 41 -5.63 -10.60 -10.74
CA CYS A 41 -5.93 -11.74 -9.88
C CYS A 41 -6.90 -12.65 -10.64
N THR A 42 -6.35 -13.47 -11.53
CA THR A 42 -7.12 -14.42 -12.38
C THR A 42 -7.02 -15.86 -11.85
N GLU A 43 -6.36 -16.06 -10.71
CA GLU A 43 -6.36 -17.31 -9.96
C GLU A 43 -7.07 -16.99 -8.65
N LEU A 44 -8.38 -17.20 -8.52
CA LEU A 44 -8.92 -18.47 -7.99
C LEU A 44 -10.42 -18.57 -8.31
N ARG A 45 -10.75 -18.94 -9.55
CA ARG A 45 -12.07 -19.50 -9.87
C ARG A 45 -12.01 -21.01 -9.67
N LYS A 46 -12.03 -21.46 -8.41
CA LYS A 46 -12.45 -22.84 -8.08
C LYS A 46 -13.70 -22.72 -7.22
N LEU A 47 -14.83 -22.67 -7.91
CA LEU A 47 -16.16 -22.89 -7.37
C LEU A 47 -16.19 -24.19 -6.57
N PRO A 48 -16.59 -24.19 -5.30
CA PRO A 48 -17.38 -25.28 -4.77
C PRO A 48 -18.84 -25.00 -5.17
N GLU A 49 -19.29 -25.66 -6.24
CA GLU A 49 -20.72 -25.96 -6.37
C GLU A 49 -21.07 -26.90 -5.20
N ASN A 50 -21.79 -26.39 -4.19
CA ASN A 50 -22.92 -27.08 -3.56
C ASN A 50 -23.52 -26.25 -2.40
N GLU A 51 -24.80 -25.94 -2.59
CA GLU A 51 -25.90 -25.95 -1.61
C GLU A 51 -25.64 -25.45 -0.18
N SER A 52 -26.24 -24.29 0.13
CA SER A 52 -27.40 -24.18 1.03
C SER A 52 -27.31 -23.06 2.09
N ALA A 53 -28.48 -22.44 2.29
CA ALA A 53 -28.89 -21.56 3.38
C ALA A 53 -28.26 -20.15 3.45
N LYS A 54 -29.02 -19.19 2.91
CA LYS A 54 -28.96 -17.76 3.22
C LYS A 54 -28.87 -17.52 4.73
N LYS A 55 -27.66 -17.25 5.20
CA LYS A 55 -27.38 -16.44 6.38
C LYS A 55 -26.57 -15.27 5.87
N PHE A 56 -27.05 -14.04 6.08
CA PHE A 56 -26.14 -12.91 6.06
C PHE A 56 -25.06 -13.24 7.10
N GLU A 57 -23.83 -13.48 6.67
CA GLU A 57 -22.72 -13.63 7.61
C GLU A 57 -22.62 -12.31 8.38
N GLN A 58 -22.95 -12.37 9.65
CA GLN A 58 -22.75 -11.25 10.55
C GLN A 58 -21.24 -11.13 10.74
N ILE A 59 -20.62 -10.18 10.04
CA ILE A 59 -19.19 -9.91 10.16
C ILE A 59 -18.91 -9.42 11.58
N ASN A 60 -18.02 -10.13 12.27
CA ASN A 60 -17.58 -9.75 13.61
C ASN A 60 -16.46 -8.70 13.54
N PHE A 61 -16.82 -7.43 13.33
CA PHE A 61 -15.84 -6.33 13.26
C PHE A 61 -15.04 -6.17 14.55
N HIS A 62 -15.58 -6.57 15.71
CA HIS A 62 -14.84 -6.51 16.96
C HIS A 62 -13.61 -7.43 16.94
N GLU A 63 -13.80 -8.70 16.56
CA GLU A 63 -12.72 -9.69 16.43
C GLU A 63 -11.71 -9.30 15.34
N ILE A 64 -12.21 -8.76 14.22
CA ILE A 64 -11.37 -8.26 13.13
C ILE A 64 -10.48 -7.10 13.60
N ASN A 65 -11.05 -6.12 14.30
CA ASN A 65 -10.31 -4.99 14.84
C ASN A 65 -9.28 -5.44 15.90
N GLU A 66 -9.67 -6.37 16.78
CA GLU A 66 -8.75 -6.96 17.76
C GLU A 66 -7.57 -7.66 17.07
N ARG A 67 -7.82 -8.42 15.99
CA ARG A 67 -6.78 -9.08 15.20
C ARG A 67 -5.78 -8.07 14.64
N VAL A 68 -6.23 -6.95 14.08
CA VAL A 68 -5.33 -5.90 13.56
C VAL A 68 -4.57 -5.19 14.69
N GLU A 69 -5.22 -4.91 15.82
CA GLU A 69 -4.55 -4.35 17.00
C GLU A 69 -3.46 -5.27 17.56
N ASN A 70 -3.69 -6.58 17.53
CA ASN A 70 -2.69 -7.55 17.94
C ASN A 70 -1.46 -7.53 17.02
N LEU A 71 -1.63 -7.31 15.71
CA LEU A 71 -0.50 -7.11 14.79
C LEU A 71 0.30 -5.85 15.13
N ARG A 72 -0.38 -4.76 15.48
CA ARG A 72 0.27 -3.50 15.89
C ARG A 72 1.10 -3.71 17.16
N LYS A 73 0.52 -4.33 18.19
CA LYS A 73 1.23 -4.68 19.44
C LYS A 73 2.44 -5.58 19.20
N LYS A 74 2.30 -6.56 18.29
CA LYS A 74 3.38 -7.49 17.96
C LYS A 74 4.54 -6.79 17.24
N LEU A 75 4.23 -5.88 16.32
CA LEU A 75 5.21 -5.04 15.63
C LEU A 75 5.92 -4.10 16.61
N GLU A 76 5.18 -3.45 17.50
CA GLU A 76 5.74 -2.59 18.56
C GLU A 76 6.69 -3.38 19.46
N LYS A 77 6.28 -4.57 19.91
CA LYS A 77 7.14 -5.46 20.68
C LYS A 77 8.41 -5.81 19.92
N THR A 78 8.29 -6.20 18.65
CA THR A 78 9.46 -6.54 17.80
C THR A 78 10.45 -5.37 17.71
N MET A 79 9.96 -4.13 17.65
CA MET A 79 10.80 -2.93 17.64
C MET A 79 11.47 -2.67 19.01
N ASN A 80 10.73 -2.85 20.10
CA ASN A 80 11.25 -2.67 21.47
C ASN A 80 12.28 -3.73 21.88
N ASP A 81 12.20 -4.92 21.29
CA ASP A 81 13.14 -6.02 21.53
C ASP A 81 14.49 -5.82 20.80
N LEU A 82 14.62 -4.81 19.93
CA LEU A 82 15.87 -4.53 19.23
C LEU A 82 16.92 -3.89 20.14
N PRO A 83 18.22 -4.20 19.93
CA PRO A 83 19.29 -3.50 20.63
C PRO A 83 19.33 -2.02 20.23
N ASN A 84 19.71 -1.15 21.17
CA ASN A 84 19.87 0.30 20.94
C ASN A 84 21.07 0.67 20.03
N GLN A 85 21.80 -0.32 19.49
CA GLN A 85 22.89 -0.11 18.54
C GLN A 85 22.72 -0.98 17.29
N SER A 86 23.02 -0.39 16.13
CA SER A 86 22.94 -1.06 14.84
C SER A 86 23.87 -2.29 14.79
N PRO A 87 23.34 -3.49 14.47
CA PRO A 87 24.14 -4.70 14.38
C PRO A 87 25.23 -4.60 13.30
N LYS A 88 26.44 -5.13 13.58
CA LYS A 88 27.56 -5.18 12.61
C LYS A 88 27.50 -6.37 11.63
N LYS A 89 26.36 -7.06 11.55
CA LYS A 89 26.19 -8.27 10.72
C LYS A 89 25.93 -7.92 9.26
N SER A 90 26.33 -8.79 8.34
CA SER A 90 25.92 -8.71 6.94
C SER A 90 24.40 -8.86 6.85
N PHE A 91 23.76 -7.97 6.08
CA PHE A 91 22.32 -7.96 5.88
C PHE A 91 22.00 -8.65 4.56
N ASP A 92 21.39 -9.83 4.64
CA ASP A 92 20.81 -10.53 3.49
C ASP A 92 19.30 -10.67 3.75
N SER A 93 18.52 -9.91 2.98
CA SER A 93 17.06 -9.88 3.07
C SER A 93 16.40 -9.89 1.69
N GLU A 94 17.11 -10.33 0.65
CA GLU A 94 16.56 -10.32 -0.71
C GLU A 94 15.35 -11.25 -0.84
N ASN A 95 15.37 -12.38 -0.11
CA ASN A 95 14.21 -13.26 -0.02
C ASN A 95 13.01 -12.55 0.66
N GLU A 96 13.18 -11.99 1.86
CA GLU A 96 12.11 -11.28 2.55
C GLU A 96 11.58 -10.10 1.74
N LYS A 97 12.43 -9.41 0.99
CA LYS A 97 12.02 -8.32 0.09
C LYS A 97 11.11 -8.81 -1.03
N ALA A 98 11.46 -9.92 -1.68
CA ALA A 98 10.61 -10.53 -2.71
C ALA A 98 9.26 -10.98 -2.12
N GLU A 99 9.27 -11.56 -0.91
CA GLU A 99 8.06 -11.91 -0.19
C GLU A 99 7.22 -10.67 0.15
N LEU A 100 7.85 -9.59 0.63
CA LEU A 100 7.18 -8.33 1.00
C LEU A 100 6.47 -7.72 -0.20
N ILE A 101 7.14 -7.69 -1.36
CA ILE A 101 6.54 -7.20 -2.61
C ILE A 101 5.33 -8.04 -2.98
N ARG A 102 5.44 -9.37 -2.90
CA ARG A 102 4.34 -10.28 -3.23
C ARG A 102 3.13 -10.10 -2.31
N GLU A 103 3.34 -10.08 -0.99
CA GLU A 103 2.24 -9.90 -0.03
C GLU A 103 1.64 -8.48 -0.09
N SER A 104 2.47 -7.46 -0.32
CA SER A 104 1.98 -6.09 -0.52
C SER A 104 1.11 -5.96 -1.78
N ARG A 105 1.45 -6.68 -2.86
CA ARG A 105 0.60 -6.74 -4.07
C ARG A 105 -0.70 -7.47 -3.82
N LYS A 106 -0.68 -8.59 -3.08
CA LYS A 106 -1.89 -9.29 -2.65
C LYS A 106 -2.80 -8.39 -1.84
N LEU A 107 -2.25 -7.66 -0.86
CA LEU A 107 -3.00 -6.71 -0.05
C LEU A 107 -3.67 -5.63 -0.91
N ALA A 108 -2.92 -5.03 -1.83
CA ALA A 108 -3.47 -4.03 -2.75
C ALA A 108 -4.56 -4.61 -3.67
N GLY A 109 -4.39 -5.85 -4.16
CA GLY A 109 -5.37 -6.56 -4.96
C GLY A 109 -6.66 -6.88 -4.19
N ALA A 110 -6.53 -7.33 -2.95
CA ALA A 110 -7.66 -7.59 -2.06
C ALA A 110 -8.44 -6.29 -1.77
N CYS A 111 -7.73 -5.17 -1.52
CA CYS A 111 -8.37 -3.86 -1.35
C CYS A 111 -9.11 -3.39 -2.62
N LYS A 112 -8.58 -3.65 -3.82
CA LYS A 112 -9.25 -3.34 -5.09
C LYS A 112 -10.51 -4.19 -5.28
N THR A 113 -10.43 -5.49 -4.95
CA THR A 113 -11.57 -6.42 -5.01
C THR A 113 -12.67 -5.97 -4.07
N MET A 114 -12.30 -5.65 -2.82
CA MET A 114 -13.20 -5.06 -1.83
C MET A 114 -13.93 -3.83 -2.35
N LEU A 115 -13.23 -2.84 -2.92
CA LEU A 115 -13.91 -1.67 -3.50
C LEU A 115 -14.85 -2.02 -4.64
N THR A 116 -14.46 -2.96 -5.51
CA THR A 116 -15.24 -3.35 -6.69
C THR A 116 -16.55 -4.03 -6.31
N GLU A 117 -16.48 -4.98 -5.38
CA GLU A 117 -17.65 -5.68 -4.86
C GLU A 117 -18.57 -4.72 -4.09
N MET A 118 -18.05 -3.62 -3.52
CA MET A 118 -18.87 -2.64 -2.79
C MET A 118 -19.66 -1.77 -3.76
N HIS A 119 -19.17 -1.61 -4.99
CA HIS A 119 -19.88 -0.93 -6.06
C HIS A 119 -20.95 -1.81 -6.71
N ASP A 120 -20.82 -3.14 -6.67
CA ASP A 120 -21.78 -4.07 -7.29
C ASP A 120 -22.83 -4.55 -6.28
N VAL A 121 -23.95 -3.84 -6.21
CA VAL A 121 -25.09 -4.11 -5.32
C VAL A 121 -25.77 -5.47 -5.61
N GLY A 122 -25.39 -6.15 -6.71
CA GLY A 122 -25.95 -7.42 -7.14
C GLY A 122 -25.14 -8.67 -6.79
N SER A 123 -23.93 -8.56 -6.20
CA SER A 123 -23.11 -9.74 -5.89
C SER A 123 -23.56 -10.42 -4.59
N ASP A 124 -23.59 -11.75 -4.59
CA ASP A 124 -23.74 -12.53 -3.37
C ASP A 124 -22.61 -12.12 -2.42
N ASN A 125 -22.98 -11.56 -1.27
CA ASN A 125 -22.10 -10.83 -0.38
C ASN A 125 -21.02 -11.72 0.28
N TYR A 126 -19.89 -11.97 -0.41
CA TYR A 126 -18.71 -12.67 0.14
C TYR A 126 -17.81 -11.75 0.99
N TRP A 127 -18.40 -10.78 1.70
CA TRP A 127 -17.68 -9.74 2.44
C TRP A 127 -16.70 -10.31 3.46
N SER A 128 -17.11 -11.34 4.20
CA SER A 128 -16.26 -12.00 5.19
C SER A 128 -15.02 -12.61 4.53
N GLN A 129 -15.18 -13.18 3.34
CA GLN A 129 -14.05 -13.75 2.59
C GLN A 129 -13.09 -12.64 2.15
N ILE A 130 -13.61 -11.56 1.56
CA ILE A 130 -12.79 -10.43 1.10
C ILE A 130 -12.05 -9.78 2.28
N ILE A 131 -12.73 -9.55 3.40
CA ILE A 131 -12.12 -9.02 4.62
C ILE A 131 -11.04 -9.98 5.12
N ASN A 132 -11.31 -11.28 5.15
CA ASN A 132 -10.31 -12.26 5.55
C ASN A 132 -9.09 -12.27 4.62
N GLU A 133 -9.27 -12.13 3.31
CA GLU A 133 -8.17 -12.03 2.34
C GLU A 133 -7.32 -10.77 2.59
N VAL A 134 -7.96 -9.62 2.84
CA VAL A 134 -7.27 -8.38 3.22
C VAL A 134 -6.47 -8.58 4.52
N LEU A 135 -7.07 -9.21 5.53
CA LEU A 135 -6.41 -9.47 6.81
C LEU A 135 -5.23 -10.42 6.67
N VAL A 136 -5.38 -11.53 5.96
CA VAL A 136 -4.30 -12.50 5.73
C VAL A 136 -3.14 -11.86 4.99
N ALA A 137 -3.42 -11.02 3.98
CA ALA A 137 -2.36 -10.31 3.27
C ALA A 137 -1.66 -9.27 4.16
N ALA A 138 -2.42 -8.53 5.00
CA ALA A 138 -1.85 -7.59 5.97
C ALA A 138 -0.97 -8.29 7.01
N GLU A 139 -1.40 -9.45 7.51
CA GLU A 139 -0.59 -10.30 8.38
C GLU A 139 0.70 -10.76 7.72
N GLY A 140 0.63 -11.21 6.46
CA GLY A 140 1.80 -11.58 5.68
C GLY A 140 2.80 -10.44 5.60
N VAL A 141 2.33 -9.23 5.26
CA VAL A 141 3.16 -8.02 5.24
C VAL A 141 3.79 -7.76 6.61
N THR A 142 3.02 -7.77 7.70
CA THR A 142 3.53 -7.52 9.05
C THR A 142 4.58 -8.56 9.45
N GLN A 143 4.33 -9.85 9.24
CA GLN A 143 5.26 -10.93 9.59
C GLN A 143 6.58 -10.84 8.80
N ILE A 144 6.52 -10.46 7.53
CA ILE A 144 7.71 -10.25 6.72
C ILE A 144 8.49 -9.04 7.22
N THR A 145 7.80 -7.92 7.50
CA THR A 145 8.42 -6.73 8.10
C THR A 145 9.11 -7.08 9.42
N GLU A 146 8.47 -7.85 10.31
CA GLU A 146 9.09 -8.29 11.57
C GLU A 146 10.40 -9.06 11.33
N ARG A 147 10.40 -10.02 10.39
CA ARG A 147 11.61 -10.75 10.02
C ARG A 147 12.69 -9.82 9.47
N MET A 148 12.33 -8.86 8.64
CA MET A 148 13.27 -7.87 8.10
C MET A 148 13.83 -6.95 9.20
N ILE A 149 13.00 -6.52 10.15
CA ILE A 149 13.41 -5.73 11.32
C ILE A 149 14.44 -6.50 12.15
N GLN A 150 14.17 -7.77 12.48
CA GLN A 150 15.08 -8.62 13.26
C GLN A 150 16.41 -8.89 12.53
N LYS A 151 16.37 -8.98 11.20
CA LYS A 151 17.56 -9.15 10.36
C LYS A 151 18.30 -7.84 10.09
N SER A 152 17.65 -6.69 10.22
CA SER A 152 18.22 -5.38 9.89
C SER A 152 19.56 -5.14 10.59
N ASN A 153 20.50 -4.59 9.84
CA ASN A 153 21.77 -4.08 10.36
C ASN A 153 21.68 -2.57 10.71
N SER A 154 20.51 -1.95 10.55
CA SER A 154 20.30 -0.52 10.79
C SER A 154 19.02 -0.30 11.59
N ILE A 155 19.18 0.29 12.78
CA ILE A 155 18.04 0.70 13.62
C ILE A 155 17.16 1.69 12.89
N PHE A 156 17.76 2.63 12.16
CA PHE A 156 17.00 3.60 11.38
C PHE A 156 16.10 2.92 10.35
N GLN A 157 16.62 1.91 9.63
CA GLN A 157 15.80 1.16 8.66
C GLN A 157 14.72 0.33 9.35
N ALA A 158 15.05 -0.32 10.48
CA ALA A 158 14.07 -1.06 11.27
C ALA A 158 12.92 -0.16 11.77
N GLN A 159 13.25 1.01 12.31
CA GLN A 159 12.29 2.02 12.76
C GLN A 159 11.43 2.54 11.60
N LEU A 160 12.04 2.81 10.44
CA LEU A 160 11.33 3.28 9.27
C LEU A 160 10.33 2.23 8.76
N MET A 161 10.76 0.97 8.65
CA MET A 161 9.91 -0.16 8.25
C MET A 161 8.76 -0.39 9.25
N ALA A 162 9.06 -0.35 10.55
CA ALA A 162 8.05 -0.47 11.61
C ALA A 162 7.03 0.68 11.52
N ALA A 163 7.49 1.92 11.41
CA ALA A 163 6.61 3.08 11.31
C ALA A 163 5.71 3.03 10.06
N LYS A 164 6.22 2.57 8.92
CA LYS A 164 5.42 2.41 7.69
C LYS A 164 4.43 1.26 7.76
N THR A 165 4.80 0.16 8.39
CA THR A 165 3.88 -0.96 8.62
C THR A 165 2.78 -0.55 9.61
N GLU A 166 3.12 0.22 10.64
CA GLU A 166 2.15 0.78 11.60
C GLU A 166 1.17 1.75 10.92
N GLN A 167 1.64 2.61 10.03
CA GLN A 167 0.78 3.50 9.22
C GLN A 167 -0.16 2.69 8.31
N MET A 168 0.32 1.61 7.71
CA MET A 168 -0.51 0.70 6.93
C MET A 168 -1.61 0.04 7.79
N LEU A 169 -1.26 -0.51 8.97
CA LEU A 169 -2.23 -1.15 9.87
C LEU A 169 -3.29 -0.17 10.40
N LYS A 170 -2.90 1.08 10.71
CA LYS A 170 -3.86 2.14 11.07
C LYS A 170 -4.84 2.44 9.95
N SER A 171 -4.36 2.61 8.72
CA SER A 171 -5.25 2.83 7.58
C SER A 171 -6.12 1.63 7.26
N LEU A 172 -5.67 0.40 7.56
CA LEU A 172 -6.52 -0.79 7.45
C LEU A 172 -7.69 -0.74 8.45
N LEU A 173 -7.44 -0.37 9.72
CA LEU A 173 -8.51 -0.17 10.70
C LEU A 173 -9.52 0.87 10.25
N GLU A 174 -9.06 2.00 9.70
CA GLU A 174 -9.93 3.04 9.17
C GLU A 174 -10.82 2.50 8.04
N VAL A 175 -10.26 1.70 7.13
CA VAL A 175 -11.02 1.04 6.06
C VAL A 175 -12.09 0.11 6.63
N LEU A 176 -11.72 -0.76 7.56
CA LEU A 176 -12.63 -1.72 8.20
C LEU A 176 -13.76 -1.02 8.97
N GLN A 177 -13.44 0.08 9.66
CA GLN A 177 -14.43 0.92 10.33
C GLN A 177 -15.41 1.55 9.32
N SER A 178 -14.93 2.05 8.18
CA SER A 178 -15.85 2.53 7.13
C SER A 178 -16.71 1.44 6.55
N MET A 179 -16.20 0.21 6.48
CA MET A 179 -17.00 -0.96 6.06
C MET A 179 -18.13 -1.26 7.05
N GLU A 180 -17.84 -1.23 8.34
CA GLU A 180 -18.84 -1.37 9.40
C GLU A 180 -19.91 -0.26 9.30
N GLU A 181 -19.48 0.99 9.10
CA GLU A 181 -20.35 2.17 8.95
C GLU A 181 -21.20 2.13 7.66
N MET A 182 -20.74 1.50 6.57
CA MET A 182 -21.58 1.35 5.36
C MET A 182 -22.72 0.35 5.54
N GLN A 183 -22.59 -0.63 6.45
CA GLN A 183 -23.69 -1.55 6.73
C GLN A 183 -24.93 -0.82 7.29
N THR A 184 -24.76 0.38 7.85
CA THR A 184 -25.84 1.17 8.46
C THR A 184 -26.54 2.15 7.50
N LYS A 185 -26.34 2.01 6.17
CA LYS A 185 -27.06 2.72 5.09
C LYS A 185 -26.97 4.26 5.11
N ASP A 186 -25.77 4.82 4.98
CA ASP A 186 -25.59 6.23 4.60
C ASP A 186 -24.81 6.36 3.28
N GLY A 187 -25.25 7.28 2.41
CA GLY A 187 -24.80 7.42 1.03
C GLY A 187 -23.40 8.05 0.86
N ASP A 188 -22.93 8.78 1.88
CA ASP A 188 -21.58 9.39 1.85
C ASP A 188 -20.46 8.43 2.31
N ASN A 189 -20.82 7.27 2.88
CA ASN A 189 -19.84 6.31 3.43
C ASN A 189 -18.98 5.65 2.33
N MET A 190 -19.47 5.56 1.09
CA MET A 190 -18.71 5.00 -0.04
C MET A 190 -17.52 5.87 -0.47
N LYS A 191 -17.69 7.21 -0.47
CA LYS A 191 -16.59 8.14 -0.78
C LYS A 191 -15.50 8.05 0.29
N LEU A 192 -15.92 7.94 1.55
CA LEU A 192 -15.02 7.79 2.70
C LEU A 192 -14.22 6.48 2.61
N LEU A 193 -14.88 5.36 2.33
CA LEU A 193 -14.21 4.08 2.10
C LEU A 193 -13.18 4.17 0.97
N THR A 194 -13.57 4.75 -0.16
CA THR A 194 -12.69 4.90 -1.33
C THR A 194 -11.44 5.71 -0.97
N ALA A 195 -11.62 6.80 -0.24
CA ALA A 195 -10.52 7.63 0.24
C ALA A 195 -9.60 6.86 1.19
N ARG A 196 -10.15 6.17 2.21
CA ARG A 196 -9.39 5.38 3.17
C ARG A 196 -8.64 4.21 2.50
N SER A 197 -9.27 3.54 1.53
CA SER A 197 -8.64 2.45 0.75
C SER A 197 -7.52 2.98 -0.16
N THR A 198 -7.67 4.19 -0.68
CA THR A 198 -6.61 4.89 -1.42
C THR A 198 -5.43 5.21 -0.50
N THR A 199 -5.69 5.69 0.71
CA THR A 199 -4.67 5.94 1.74
C THR A 199 -3.94 4.65 2.13
N LEU A 200 -4.66 3.55 2.36
CA LEU A 200 -4.08 2.24 2.63
C LEU A 200 -3.13 1.81 1.50
N THR A 201 -3.59 1.90 0.25
CA THR A 201 -2.76 1.58 -0.92
C THR A 201 -1.52 2.46 -1.01
N ALA A 202 -1.63 3.75 -0.68
CA ALA A 202 -0.49 4.66 -0.63
C ALA A 202 0.51 4.26 0.47
N ASN A 203 0.03 3.88 1.66
CA ASN A 203 0.88 3.43 2.77
C ASN A 203 1.61 2.12 2.44
N VAL A 204 0.96 1.17 1.76
CA VAL A 204 1.61 -0.04 1.24
C VAL A 204 2.75 0.31 0.27
N ARG A 205 2.52 1.24 -0.66
CA ARG A 205 3.60 1.71 -1.57
C ARG A 205 4.74 2.39 -0.83
N GLN A 206 4.43 3.19 0.18
CA GLN A 206 5.46 3.83 1.01
C GLN A 206 6.28 2.80 1.78
N LEU A 207 5.65 1.75 2.34
CA LEU A 207 6.37 0.64 2.97
C LEU A 207 7.35 -0.01 1.98
N LEU A 208 6.91 -0.32 0.76
CA LEU A 208 7.79 -0.89 -0.26
C LEU A 208 8.98 0.02 -0.61
N SER A 209 8.80 1.34 -0.56
CA SER A 209 9.88 2.30 -0.80
C SER A 209 10.94 2.37 0.31
N THR A 210 10.64 1.82 1.50
CA THR A 210 11.62 1.76 2.61
C THR A 210 12.68 0.69 2.38
N VAL A 211 12.41 -0.28 1.51
CA VAL A 211 13.35 -1.35 1.21
C VAL A 211 14.23 -0.92 0.04
N PRO A 212 15.54 -0.71 0.24
CA PRO A 212 16.43 -0.26 -0.83
C PRO A 212 16.51 -1.27 -1.97
N TYR A 213 16.58 -0.76 -3.21
CA TYR A 213 16.95 -1.56 -4.38
C TYR A 213 18.48 -1.68 -4.41
N ALA A 214 18.97 -2.93 -4.48
CA ALA A 214 20.38 -3.22 -4.74
C ALA A 214 20.67 -3.11 -6.24
#